data_AF-A0A9W6VXH8-F1
#
_entry.id   AF-A0A9W6VXH8-F1
#
_cell.length_a   1.000
_cell.length_b   1.000
_cell.length_c   1.000
_cell.angle_alpha   90.00
_cell.angle_beta   90.00
_cell.angle_gamma   90.00
#
_symmetry.space_group_name_H-M   'P 1'
#
loop_
_entity.id
_entity.type
_entity.pdbx_description
1 polymer ?
#
loop_
_entity_poly.entity_id
_entity_poly.type
_entity_poly.pdbx_seq_one_letter_code
_entity_poly.pdbx_strand_id
1 'polypeptide(L)'
;MAMSGMRDFTANIGLLEKSPPEVIVERHAPRKVKRLAAEHRSAIIELAHWGYGTVGGAAFGLLPRRWRADPRIGPLYGLVVWLAFELGIGPLLGVQYREQRRLAHRAMLAVDHMMYGTVVAGRLAPAPEVRP
;
A
#
# COMPACT_ATOMS: atom_id res chain seq x y z
N MET A 1 -8.59 -4.58 8.99
CA MET A 1 -7.47 -5.51 8.63
C MET A 1 -6.17 -4.72 8.72
N ALA A 2 -5.03 -5.32 9.10
CA ALA A 2 -3.84 -4.62 9.62
C ALA A 2 -3.40 -3.33 8.89
N MET A 3 -3.53 -3.26 7.56
CA MET A 3 -3.15 -2.08 6.78
C MET A 3 -4.15 -0.91 6.87
N SER A 4 -5.46 -1.17 7.02
CA SER A 4 -6.46 -0.10 7.21
C SER A 4 -6.19 0.66 8.51
N GLY A 5 -5.84 -0.05 9.58
CA GLY A 5 -5.52 0.58 10.88
C GLY A 5 -4.23 1.40 10.84
N MET A 6 -3.20 0.95 10.10
CA MET A 6 -1.97 1.72 9.93
C MET A 6 -2.16 2.95 9.04
N ARG A 7 -3.01 2.85 8.01
CA ARG A 7 -3.38 3.96 7.15
C ARG A 7 -4.19 5.02 7.90
N ASP A 8 -5.17 4.58 8.70
CA ASP A 8 -5.95 5.48 9.54
C ASP A 8 -5.08 6.13 10.61
N PHE A 9 -4.14 5.40 11.21
CA PHE A 9 -3.17 5.96 12.14
C PHE A 9 -2.29 7.03 11.48
N THR A 10 -1.69 6.74 10.32
CA THR A 10 -0.81 7.67 9.60
C THR A 10 -1.53 8.90 9.05
N ALA A 11 -2.79 8.76 8.66
CA ALA A 11 -3.66 9.88 8.30
C ALA A 11 -4.03 10.75 9.53
N ASN A 12 -4.42 10.11 10.65
CA ASN A 12 -4.85 10.83 11.86
C ASN A 12 -3.74 11.62 12.55
N ILE A 13 -2.49 11.17 12.46
CA ILE A 13 -1.33 11.91 12.97
C ILE A 13 -0.82 12.99 11.99
N GLY A 14 -1.55 13.26 10.91
CA GLY A 14 -1.25 14.32 9.94
C GLY A 14 0.05 14.13 9.17
N LEU A 15 0.55 12.89 9.09
CA LEU A 15 1.82 12.56 8.43
C LEU A 15 1.67 12.34 6.93
N LEU A 16 0.47 11.94 6.49
CA LEU A 16 0.10 11.65 5.12
C LEU A 16 -1.22 12.37 4.77
N GLU A 17 -1.17 13.41 3.94
CA GLU A 17 -2.37 14.19 3.59
C GLU A 17 -3.33 13.42 2.68
N LYS A 18 -2.81 12.67 1.69
CA LYS A 18 -3.61 11.86 0.76
C LYS A 18 -2.86 10.61 0.32
N SER A 19 -3.55 9.48 0.25
CA SER A 19 -3.00 8.23 -0.29
C SER A 19 -2.88 8.27 -1.82
N PRO A 20 -1.98 7.49 -2.44
CA PRO A 20 -1.89 7.47 -3.90
C PRO A 20 -3.20 7.18 -4.64
N PRO A 21 -4.05 6.23 -4.19
CA PRO A 21 -5.33 5.98 -4.83
C PRO A 21 -6.31 7.15 -4.70
N GLU A 22 -6.25 7.92 -3.61
CA GLU A 22 -7.00 9.18 -3.50
C GLU A 22 -6.56 10.20 -4.55
N VAL A 23 -5.25 10.38 -4.75
CA VAL A 23 -4.72 11.29 -5.76
C VAL A 23 -5.11 10.82 -7.17
N ILE A 24 -5.06 9.52 -7.44
CA ILE A 24 -5.51 8.94 -8.71
C ILE A 24 -7.00 9.22 -8.92
N VAL A 25 -7.86 8.96 -7.93
CA VAL A 25 -9.30 9.19 -8.04
C VAL A 25 -9.61 10.69 -8.21
N GLU A 26 -8.92 11.55 -7.48
CA GLU A 26 -9.10 12.99 -7.55
C GLU A 26 -8.66 13.58 -8.89
N ARG A 27 -7.49 13.16 -9.42
CA ARG A 27 -6.93 13.71 -10.65
C ARG A 27 -7.49 13.02 -11.90
N HIS A 28 -7.57 11.69 -11.92
CA HIS A 28 -7.75 10.89 -13.13
C HIS A 28 -9.11 10.18 -13.25
N ALA A 29 -9.95 10.14 -12.21
CA ALA A 29 -11.23 9.44 -12.33
C ALA A 29 -12.21 10.14 -13.30
N PRO A 30 -13.09 9.38 -13.99
CA PRO A 30 -14.15 9.96 -14.82
C PRO A 30 -15.04 10.93 -14.02
N ARG A 31 -15.59 11.96 -14.67
CA ARG A 31 -16.48 12.96 -14.02
C ARG A 31 -17.64 12.32 -13.24
N LYS A 32 -18.14 11.16 -13.67
CA LYS A 32 -19.17 10.39 -12.98
C LYS A 32 -18.70 9.91 -11.60
N VAL A 33 -17.48 9.38 -11.50
CA VAL A 33 -16.85 8.98 -10.23
C VAL A 33 -16.57 10.19 -9.35
N LYS A 34 -16.15 11.31 -9.96
CA LYS A 34 -15.94 12.55 -9.21
C LYS A 34 -17.24 13.16 -8.63
N ARG A 35 -18.40 12.84 -9.18
CA ARG A 35 -19.71 13.32 -8.69
C ARG A 35 -20.32 12.43 -7.61
N LEU A 36 -19.73 11.28 -7.31
CA LEU A 36 -20.22 10.41 -6.24
C LEU A 36 -20.00 11.06 -4.86
N ALA A 37 -20.90 10.75 -3.93
CA ALA A 37 -20.78 11.15 -2.53
C ALA A 37 -19.44 10.68 -1.94
N ALA A 38 -18.92 11.41 -0.95
CA ALA A 38 -17.61 11.14 -0.33
C ALA A 38 -17.47 9.67 0.12
N GLU A 39 -18.54 9.10 0.67
CA GLU A 39 -18.63 7.69 1.10
C GLU A 39 -18.33 6.69 -0.03
N HIS A 40 -18.86 6.96 -1.23
CA HIS A 40 -18.67 6.07 -2.38
C HIS A 40 -17.27 6.20 -2.98
N ARG A 41 -16.66 7.40 -2.89
CA ARG A 41 -15.25 7.58 -3.26
C ARG A 41 -14.32 6.81 -2.32
N SER A 42 -14.60 6.83 -1.02
CA SER A 42 -13.85 6.04 -0.03
C SER A 42 -13.91 4.55 -0.32
N ALA A 43 -15.08 4.02 -0.67
CA ALA A 43 -15.23 2.62 -1.06
C ALA A 43 -14.40 2.26 -2.31
N ILE A 44 -14.35 3.15 -3.31
CA ILE A 44 -13.52 2.94 -4.52
C ILE A 44 -12.03 2.97 -4.18
N ILE A 45 -11.60 3.90 -3.33
CA ILE A 45 -10.22 4.01 -2.84
C ILE A 45 -9.83 2.73 -2.10
N GLU A 46 -10.70 2.22 -1.23
CA GLU A 46 -10.47 0.98 -0.50
C GLU A 46 -10.42 -0.22 -1.45
N LEU A 47 -11.35 -0.32 -2.40
CA LEU A 47 -11.34 -1.36 -3.42
C LEU A 47 -10.05 -1.34 -4.25
N ALA A 48 -9.54 -0.15 -4.58
CA ALA A 48 -8.26 -0.01 -5.27
C ALA A 48 -7.10 -0.54 -4.41
N HIS A 49 -7.06 -0.19 -3.11
CA HIS A 49 -6.04 -0.72 -2.19
C HIS A 49 -6.13 -2.25 -2.08
N TRP A 50 -7.34 -2.81 -1.99
CA TRP A 50 -7.56 -4.25 -2.03
C TRP A 50 -7.03 -4.86 -3.32
N GLY A 51 -7.39 -4.30 -4.47
CA GLY A 51 -6.91 -4.75 -5.79
C GLY A 51 -5.39 -4.75 -5.90
N TYR A 52 -4.73 -3.65 -5.50
CA TYR A 52 -3.27 -3.58 -5.47
C TYR A 52 -2.66 -4.61 -4.52
N GLY A 53 -3.24 -4.75 -3.32
CA GLY A 53 -2.81 -5.73 -2.33
C GLY A 53 -2.90 -7.16 -2.84
N THR A 54 -4.01 -7.53 -3.49
CA THR A 54 -4.25 -8.86 -4.07
C THR A 54 -3.30 -9.14 -5.23
N VAL A 55 -3.14 -8.19 -6.17
CA VAL A 55 -2.22 -8.35 -7.30
C VAL A 55 -0.78 -8.49 -6.82
N GLY A 56 -0.35 -7.63 -5.88
CA GLY A 56 0.99 -7.73 -5.29
C GLY A 56 1.19 -9.01 -4.48
N GLY A 57 0.16 -9.51 -3.80
CA GLY A 57 0.21 -10.80 -3.10
C GLY A 57 0.36 -11.98 -4.06
N ALA A 58 -0.41 -11.98 -5.15
CA ALA A 58 -0.31 -12.99 -6.21
C ALA A 58 1.07 -12.98 -6.86
N ALA A 59 1.61 -11.80 -7.18
CA ALA A 59 2.94 -11.65 -7.74
C ALA A 59 4.04 -12.18 -6.80
N PHE A 60 3.93 -11.93 -5.50
CA PHE A 60 4.84 -12.54 -4.51
C PHE A 60 4.74 -14.07 -4.50
N GLY A 61 3.53 -14.62 -4.62
CA GLY A 61 3.29 -16.07 -4.66
C GLY A 61 4.00 -16.79 -5.81
N LEU A 62 4.25 -16.08 -6.93
CA LEU A 62 4.99 -16.59 -8.08
C LEU A 62 6.51 -16.70 -7.83
N LEU A 63 7.04 -16.12 -6.75
CA LEU A 63 8.46 -16.26 -6.42
C LEU A 63 8.81 -17.71 -6.08
N PRO A 64 10.05 -18.15 -6.41
CA PRO A 64 10.53 -19.48 -6.04
C PRO A 64 10.41 -19.73 -4.54
N ARG A 65 10.02 -20.95 -4.16
CA ARG A 65 9.81 -21.33 -2.75
C ARG A 65 11.03 -21.05 -1.85
N ARG A 66 12.24 -21.24 -2.39
CA ARG A 66 13.51 -20.89 -1.72
C ARG A 66 13.60 -19.42 -1.29
N TRP A 67 13.05 -18.50 -2.07
CA TRP A 67 13.05 -17.08 -1.74
C TRP A 67 11.94 -16.75 -0.76
N ARG A 68 10.73 -17.29 -0.97
CA ARG A 68 9.61 -17.10 -0.03
C ARG A 68 9.87 -17.64 1.38
N ALA A 69 10.78 -18.61 1.51
CA ALA A 69 11.19 -19.17 2.80
C ALA A 69 12.08 -18.22 3.62
N ASP A 70 12.87 -17.35 2.98
CA ASP A 70 13.73 -16.39 3.68
C ASP A 70 12.88 -15.26 4.31
N PRO A 71 12.97 -15.03 5.64
CA PRO A 71 12.20 -13.99 6.32
C PRO A 71 12.47 -12.57 5.83
N ARG A 72 13.62 -12.31 5.19
CA ARG A 72 14.00 -10.99 4.69
C ARG A 72 13.33 -10.64 3.37
N ILE A 73 12.89 -11.65 2.61
CA ILE A 73 12.34 -11.47 1.27
C ILE A 73 10.99 -10.77 1.28
N GLY A 74 10.16 -10.98 2.31
CA GLY A 74 8.91 -10.23 2.48
C GLY A 74 9.14 -8.71 2.59
N PRO A 75 9.88 -8.22 3.61
CA PRO A 75 10.21 -6.80 3.72
C PRO A 75 10.88 -6.20 2.48
N LEU A 76 11.85 -6.93 1.89
CA LEU A 76 12.54 -6.48 0.68
C LEU A 76 11.59 -6.36 -0.52
N TYR A 77 10.67 -7.31 -0.68
CA TYR A 77 9.63 -7.24 -1.70
C TYR A 77 8.76 -6.00 -1.51
N GLY A 78 8.35 -5.73 -0.27
CA GLY A 78 7.63 -4.50 0.09
C GLY A 78 8.36 -3.23 -0.33
N LEU A 79 9.65 -3.13 -0.04
CA LEU A 79 10.49 -1.99 -0.47
C LEU A 79 10.57 -1.86 -1.99
N VAL A 80 10.68 -2.97 -2.72
CA VAL A 80 10.70 -2.94 -4.19
C VAL A 80 9.36 -2.43 -4.74
N VAL A 81 8.23 -2.86 -4.16
CA VAL A 81 6.90 -2.35 -4.54
C VAL A 81 6.79 -0.85 -4.27
N TRP A 82 7.28 -0.38 -3.12
CA TRP A 82 7.33 1.05 -2.80
C TRP A 82 8.18 1.84 -3.80
N LEU A 83 9.39 1.35 -4.13
CA LEU A 83 10.27 2.01 -5.08
C LEU A 83 9.68 2.04 -6.49
N ALA A 84 9.03 0.95 -6.93
CA ALA A 84 8.31 0.91 -8.19
C ALA A 84 7.19 1.96 -8.23
N PHE A 85 6.51 2.17 -7.10
CA PHE A 85 5.53 3.23 -6.96
C PHE A 85 6.17 4.64 -7.00
N GLU A 86 7.21 4.90 -6.20
CA GLU A 86 7.90 6.21 -6.14
C GLU A 86 8.55 6.61 -7.46
N LEU A 87 9.08 5.65 -8.22
CA LEU A 87 9.77 5.91 -9.49
C LEU A 87 8.82 5.87 -10.70
N GLY A 88 7.77 5.06 -10.64
CA GLY A 88 6.82 4.90 -11.75
C GLY A 88 5.62 5.83 -11.64
N ILE A 89 4.84 5.69 -10.57
CA ILE A 89 3.53 6.34 -10.43
C ILE A 89 3.67 7.72 -9.76
N GLY A 90 4.53 7.85 -8.76
CA GLY A 90 4.76 9.10 -8.01
C GLY A 90 5.03 10.33 -8.89
N PRO A 91 5.94 10.25 -9.89
CA PRO A 91 6.26 11.37 -10.76
C PRO A 91 5.11 11.69 -11.72
N LEU A 92 4.40 10.67 -12.20
CA LEU A 92 3.25 10.81 -13.11
C LEU A 92 2.04 11.47 -12.42
N LEU A 93 1.89 11.27 -11.11
CA LEU A 93 0.78 11.84 -10.35
C LEU A 93 1.05 13.25 -9.80
N GLY A 94 2.27 13.76 -9.91
CA GLY A 94 2.65 15.09 -9.42
C GLY A 94 2.43 15.26 -7.92
N VAL A 95 2.67 14.18 -7.15
CA VAL A 95 2.53 14.17 -5.69
C VAL A 95 3.68 15.00 -5.10
N GLN A 96 3.38 16.24 -4.71
CA GLN A 96 4.34 17.11 -4.05
C GLN A 96 4.20 16.96 -2.53
N TYR A 97 5.12 16.25 -1.91
CA TYR A 97 5.24 16.23 -0.44
C TYR A 97 5.75 17.59 0.05
N ARG A 98 5.15 18.14 1.11
CA ARG A 98 5.64 19.36 1.79
C ARG A 98 7.13 19.21 2.11
N GLU A 99 7.96 20.13 1.58
CA GLU A 99 9.43 20.04 1.61
C GLU A 99 10.01 19.77 3.01
N GLN A 100 9.41 20.36 4.05
CA GLN A 100 9.90 20.28 5.43
C GLN A 100 9.84 18.88 6.06
N ARG A 101 9.07 17.93 5.49
CA ARG A 101 8.92 16.56 6.04
C ARG A 101 9.14 15.44 5.01
N ARG A 102 9.72 15.77 3.85
CA ARG A 102 9.86 14.83 2.73
C ARG A 102 10.58 13.52 3.08
N LEU A 103 11.65 13.59 3.88
CA LEU A 103 12.41 12.39 4.27
C LEU A 103 11.65 11.51 5.27
N ALA A 104 11.09 12.11 6.31
CA ALA A 104 10.32 11.37 7.33
C ALA A 104 9.09 10.70 6.72
N HIS A 105 8.39 11.40 5.82
CA HIS A 105 7.24 10.87 5.10
C HIS A 105 7.62 9.67 4.23
N ARG A 106 8.70 9.78 3.44
CA ARG A 106 9.23 8.67 2.64
C ARG A 106 9.66 7.49 3.48
N ALA A 107 10.31 7.74 4.63
CA ALA A 107 10.69 6.70 5.56
C ALA A 107 9.47 5.95 6.12
N MET A 108 8.41 6.67 6.48
CA MET A 108 7.17 6.05 6.95
C MET A 108 6.49 5.23 5.87
N LEU A 109 6.43 5.72 4.63
CA LEU A 109 5.90 4.96 3.50
C LEU A 109 6.72 3.70 3.23
N ALA A 110 8.05 3.79 3.31
CA ALA A 110 8.93 2.64 3.17
C ALA A 110 8.68 1.59 4.27
N VAL A 111 8.53 2.03 5.53
CA VAL A 111 8.20 1.14 6.66
C VAL A 111 6.83 0.48 6.47
N ASP A 112 5.81 1.24 6.08
CA ASP A 112 4.47 0.73 5.77
C ASP A 112 4.54 -0.36 4.68
N HIS A 113 5.33 -0.14 3.63
CA HIS A 113 5.49 -1.12 2.56
C HIS A 113 6.32 -2.34 2.98
N MET A 114 7.33 -2.17 3.84
CA MET A 114 8.01 -3.31 4.46
C MET A 114 7.04 -4.17 5.25
N MET A 115 6.13 -3.55 6.01
CA MET A 115 5.07 -4.26 6.74
C MET A 115 4.06 -4.93 5.80
N TYR A 116 3.66 -4.28 4.70
CA TYR A 116 2.90 -4.93 3.65
C TYR A 116 3.59 -6.21 3.14
N GLY A 117 4.89 -6.13 2.87
CA GLY A 117 5.70 -7.26 2.42
C GLY A 117 5.78 -8.41 3.43
N THR A 118 5.85 -8.13 4.73
CA THR A 118 5.82 -9.17 5.77
C THR A 118 4.46 -9.86 5.86
N VAL A 119 3.36 -9.10 5.70
CA VAL A 119 1.99 -9.64 5.66
C VAL A 119 1.81 -10.56 4.46
N VAL A 120 2.21 -10.10 3.27
CA VAL A 120 2.11 -10.90 2.02
C VAL A 120 2.96 -12.18 2.09
N ALA A 121 4.10 -12.15 2.78
CA ALA A 121 4.92 -13.33 3.01
C ALA A 121 4.30 -14.33 4.01
N GLY A 122 3.09 -14.07 4.51
CA GLY A 122 2.35 -14.95 5.42
C GLY A 122 2.94 -15.02 6.82
N ARG A 123 3.77 -14.05 7.22
CA ARG A 123 4.51 -14.09 8.51
C ARG A 123 3.74 -13.53 9.70
N LEU A 124 2.63 -12.87 9.44
CA LEU A 124 1.74 -12.31 10.45
C LEU A 124 0.34 -12.96 10.43
N ALA A 125 0.12 -13.94 9.55
CA ALA A 125 -1.08 -14.75 9.57
C ALA A 125 -0.96 -15.79 10.70
N PRO A 126 -2.02 -16.03 11.49
CA PRO A 126 -2.03 -17.15 12.42
C PRO A 126 -1.77 -18.44 11.65
N ALA A 127 -1.00 -19.35 12.24
CA ALA A 127 -0.78 -20.67 11.65
C ALA A 127 -2.15 -21.31 11.39
N PRO A 128 -2.38 -21.91 10.21
CA PRO A 128 -3.64 -22.58 9.94
C PRO A 128 -3.85 -23.66 11.01
N GLU A 129 -4.96 -23.58 11.75
CA GLU A 129 -5.37 -24.65 12.65
C GLU A 129 -5.61 -25.90 11.81
N VAL A 130 -4.64 -26.81 11.80
CA VAL A 130 -4.84 -28.16 11.28
C VAL A 130 -5.69 -28.88 12.31
N ARG A 131 -7.01 -28.92 12.09
CA ARG A 131 -7.87 -29.81 12.87
C ARG A 131 -7.55 -31.26 12.47
N PRO A 132 -7.33 -32.16 13.45
CA PRO A 132 -6.96 -33.56 13.22
C PRO A 132 -8.07 -34.35 12.53
#